data_AF-A0A815RWK4-F1
#
_entry.id   AF-A0A815RWK4-F1
#
_cell.length_a   1.000
_cell.length_b   1.000
_cell.length_c   1.000
_cell.angle_alpha   90.00
_cell.angle_beta   90.00
_cell.angle_gamma   90.00
#
_symmetry.space_group_name_H-M   'P 1'
#
loop_
_entity.id
_entity.type
_entity.pdbx_description
1 polymer ?
#
loop_
_entity_poly.entity_id
_entity_poly.type
_entity_poly.pdbx_seq_one_letter_code
_entity_poly.pdbx_strand_id
1 'polypeptide(L)'
;MDYVVVSDDEDDEVDNLELINAIEQFEQNQNSSIITTNETDELIAIELEISEIDAEINRLRHKRYQLVERQQKLRDSMKPNQQSTFNINSVEKWQRTDFPWSLNVDKVRTEIFKINSFRQWQLETINVTLSGHDCILIMPTGGGKSLCYQLPAVISDGITIVVSPLISLVEDQVYALRNLNIDARSLNTSTPRDQQAEIMRILDGRNTTASTLKILYLTPEKIAKSKIIMAKLQKLYETNRFTRLIVDEVHCVSQYGHDFRPDYKYLSIFKRQFPNVSILGLTATATTKVMNDVRQILKIPHCILFRAPFNRKNLFYEVLHKSDVGKDAFTELVHCIQHRFDKQSGIVYCLSQKDAEDVCFELQRN
;
A
#
# COMPACT_ATOMS: atom_id res chain seq x y z
N MET A 1 -32.60 3.05 -7.33
CA MET A 1 -33.32 2.09 -6.48
C MET A 1 -32.23 1.26 -5.82
N ASP A 2 -31.86 1.72 -4.64
CA ASP A 2 -30.70 1.25 -3.88
C ASP A 2 -31.02 -0.10 -3.26
N TYR A 3 -30.15 -1.08 -3.47
CA TYR A 3 -30.14 -2.30 -2.66
C TYR A 3 -28.89 -2.28 -1.80
N VAL A 4 -29.13 -2.18 -0.50
CA VAL A 4 -28.19 -2.46 0.58
C VAL A 4 -27.83 -3.93 0.48
N VAL A 5 -26.56 -4.23 0.19
CA VAL A 5 -26.00 -5.56 0.43
C VAL A 5 -25.47 -5.51 1.86
N VAL A 6 -26.25 -6.11 2.77
CA VAL A 6 -25.75 -6.51 4.09
C VAL A 6 -24.72 -7.61 3.82
N SER A 7 -23.46 -7.34 4.14
CA SER A 7 -22.44 -8.38 4.28
C SER A 7 -22.62 -8.97 5.67
N ASP A 8 -23.20 -10.17 5.73
CA ASP A 8 -23.11 -11.03 6.90
C ASP A 8 -21.66 -11.51 6.97
N ASP A 9 -20.86 -10.77 7.74
CA ASP A 9 -19.64 -11.26 8.37
C ASP A 9 -20.10 -11.99 9.64
N GLU A 10 -20.28 -13.32 9.55
CA GLU A 10 -20.25 -14.20 10.72
C GLU A 10 -19.33 -15.38 10.37
N ASP A 11 -18.10 -15.26 10.87
CA ASP A 11 -17.22 -16.38 11.17
C ASP A 11 -17.91 -17.24 12.24
N ASP A 12 -18.40 -18.41 11.85
CA ASP A 12 -18.71 -19.51 12.77
C ASP A 12 -18.26 -20.83 12.10
N GLU A 13 -16.94 -21.00 11.97
CA GLU A 13 -16.35 -22.34 12.00
C GLU A 13 -16.23 -22.74 13.47
N VAL A 14 -17.32 -23.25 14.04
CA VAL A 14 -17.24 -24.02 15.28
C VAL A 14 -16.64 -25.36 14.91
N ASP A 15 -15.47 -25.63 15.46
CA ASP A 15 -14.68 -26.82 15.25
C ASP A 15 -15.49 -28.06 15.68
N ASN A 16 -15.95 -28.86 14.71
CA ASN A 16 -16.79 -30.04 14.93
C ASN A 16 -16.10 -31.07 15.86
N LEU A 17 -14.79 -30.95 16.08
CA LEU A 17 -13.99 -31.78 16.97
C LEU A 17 -14.13 -31.38 18.46
N GLU A 18 -14.38 -30.10 18.77
CA GLU A 18 -14.64 -29.65 20.14
C GLU A 18 -16.05 -30.07 20.61
N LEU A 19 -17.03 -30.10 19.69
CA LEU A 19 -18.39 -30.56 20.00
C LEU A 19 -18.43 -32.07 20.28
N ILE A 20 -17.70 -32.88 19.50
CA ILE A 20 -17.58 -34.33 19.72
C ILE A 20 -16.91 -34.64 21.07
N ASN A 21 -15.83 -33.92 21.40
CA ASN A 21 -15.16 -34.11 22.70
C ASN A 21 -16.00 -33.61 23.88
N ALA A 22 -16.83 -32.58 23.69
CA ALA A 22 -17.78 -32.12 24.70
C ALA A 22 -18.91 -33.13 24.95
N ILE A 23 -19.38 -33.82 23.91
CA ILE A 23 -20.39 -34.89 24.00
C ILE A 23 -19.81 -36.11 24.73
N GLU A 24 -18.58 -36.55 24.42
CA GLU A 24 -17.92 -37.66 25.12
C GLU A 24 -17.64 -37.35 26.61
N GLN A 25 -17.32 -36.09 26.96
CA GLN A 25 -17.17 -35.65 28.35
C GLN A 25 -18.51 -35.51 29.08
N PHE A 26 -19.60 -35.22 28.36
CA PHE A 26 -20.95 -35.13 28.93
C PHE A 26 -21.53 -36.52 29.24
N GLU A 27 -21.25 -37.52 28.41
CA GLU A 27 -21.65 -38.92 28.62
C GLU A 27 -20.97 -39.56 29.85
N GLN A 28 -19.75 -39.14 30.19
CA GLN A 28 -19.04 -39.68 31.37
C GLN A 28 -19.57 -39.13 32.72
N ASN A 29 -20.37 -38.07 32.73
CA ASN A 29 -20.77 -37.36 33.97
C ASN A 29 -22.26 -37.47 34.35
N GLN A 30 -23.09 -38.22 33.63
CA GLN A 30 -24.52 -38.36 33.94
C GLN A 30 -24.84 -39.78 34.44
N ASN A 31 -24.63 -39.97 35.75
CA ASN A 31 -25.21 -41.09 36.48
C ASN A 31 -26.42 -40.57 37.27
N SER A 32 -27.54 -40.31 36.57
CA SER A 32 -28.93 -40.30 37.07
C SER A 32 -29.87 -39.47 36.19
N SER A 33 -30.50 -40.12 35.20
CA SER A 33 -31.90 -39.95 34.77
C SER A 33 -32.14 -40.87 33.58
N ILE A 34 -33.20 -41.68 33.63
CA ILE A 34 -33.57 -42.65 32.60
C ILE A 34 -33.98 -41.86 31.35
N ILE A 35 -33.04 -41.62 30.43
CA ILE A 35 -33.34 -41.22 29.06
C ILE A 35 -33.79 -42.49 28.35
N THR A 36 -35.01 -42.48 27.83
CA THR A 36 -35.54 -43.67 27.17
C THR A 36 -34.84 -43.85 25.83
N THR A 37 -34.50 -45.09 25.49
CA THR A 37 -33.74 -45.46 24.27
C THR A 37 -34.34 -44.87 22.98
N ASN A 38 -35.64 -44.57 22.99
CA ASN A 38 -36.38 -43.91 21.92
C ASN A 38 -35.97 -42.44 21.69
N GLU A 39 -35.68 -41.67 22.74
CA GLU A 39 -35.35 -40.25 22.64
C GLU A 39 -33.92 -40.06 22.09
N THR A 40 -33.00 -40.97 22.42
CA THR A 40 -31.65 -41.00 21.82
C THR A 40 -31.67 -41.41 20.37
N ASP A 41 -32.50 -42.40 19.99
CA ASP A 41 -32.65 -42.81 18.59
C ASP A 41 -33.29 -41.69 17.74
N GLU A 42 -34.24 -40.95 18.31
CA GLU A 42 -34.88 -39.80 17.65
C GLU A 42 -33.91 -38.61 17.49
N LEU A 43 -33.04 -38.37 18.48
CA LEU A 43 -31.99 -37.35 18.39
C LEU A 43 -30.98 -37.66 17.27
N ILE A 44 -30.53 -38.91 17.17
CA ILE A 44 -29.59 -39.34 16.12
C ILE A 44 -30.22 -39.20 14.73
N ALA A 45 -31.52 -39.52 14.59
CA ALA A 45 -32.23 -39.35 13.33
C ALA A 45 -32.31 -37.87 12.90
N ILE A 46 -32.55 -36.96 13.85
CA ILE A 46 -32.59 -35.51 13.59
C ILE A 46 -31.20 -34.99 13.22
N GLU A 47 -30.14 -35.42 13.90
CA GLU A 47 -28.76 -35.01 13.59
C GLU A 47 -28.32 -35.46 12.19
N LEU A 48 -28.73 -36.67 11.76
CA LEU A 48 -28.50 -37.14 10.39
C LEU A 48 -29.25 -36.27 9.36
N GLU A 49 -30.49 -35.90 9.64
CA GLU A 49 -31.27 -35.02 8.76
C GLU A 49 -30.67 -33.61 8.66
N ILE A 50 -30.18 -33.05 9.78
CA ILE A 50 -29.45 -31.78 9.81
C ILE A 50 -28.17 -31.89 8.95
N SER A 51 -27.41 -32.96 9.10
CA SER A 51 -26.18 -33.19 8.33
C SER A 51 -26.45 -33.28 6.82
N GLU A 52 -27.54 -33.93 6.42
CA GLU A 52 -27.98 -33.97 5.02
C GLU A 52 -28.39 -32.59 4.49
N ILE A 53 -29.11 -31.80 5.30
CA ILE A 53 -29.48 -30.42 4.97
C ILE A 53 -28.22 -29.55 4.81
N ASP A 54 -27.24 -29.67 5.69
CA ASP A 54 -25.99 -28.91 5.62
C ASP A 54 -25.15 -29.26 4.38
N ALA A 55 -25.13 -30.53 4.01
CA ALA A 55 -24.50 -30.97 2.77
C ALA A 55 -25.17 -30.33 1.54
N GLU A 56 -26.51 -30.25 1.53
CA GLU A 56 -27.24 -29.60 0.44
C GLU A 56 -27.09 -28.07 0.47
N ILE A 57 -27.03 -27.43 1.64
CA ILE A 57 -26.70 -26.00 1.78
C ILE A 57 -25.33 -25.72 1.17
N ASN A 58 -24.32 -26.52 1.48
CA ASN A 58 -22.97 -26.36 0.93
C ASN A 58 -22.96 -26.53 -0.59
N ARG A 59 -23.71 -27.51 -1.11
CA ARG A 59 -23.88 -27.70 -2.55
C ARG A 59 -24.56 -26.50 -3.21
N LEU A 60 -25.61 -25.96 -2.60
CA LEU A 60 -26.32 -24.77 -3.08
C LEU A 60 -25.46 -23.51 -2.99
N ARG A 61 -24.64 -23.35 -1.95
CA ARG A 61 -23.64 -22.27 -1.83
C ARG A 61 -22.61 -22.35 -2.94
N HIS A 62 -22.09 -23.53 -3.26
CA HIS A 62 -21.17 -23.74 -4.38
C HIS A 62 -21.83 -23.42 -5.73
N LYS A 63 -23.07 -23.88 -5.94
CA LYS A 63 -23.85 -23.55 -7.14
C LYS A 63 -24.11 -22.05 -7.26
N ARG A 64 -24.43 -21.38 -6.15
CA ARG A 64 -24.59 -19.91 -6.07
C ARG A 64 -23.29 -19.21 -6.48
N TYR A 65 -22.14 -19.65 -5.97
CA TYR A 65 -20.83 -19.11 -6.35
C TYR A 65 -20.61 -19.19 -7.88
N GLN A 66 -20.82 -20.37 -8.47
CA GLN A 66 -20.69 -20.56 -9.92
C GLN A 66 -21.67 -19.68 -10.73
N LEU A 67 -22.92 -19.54 -10.26
CA LEU A 67 -23.92 -18.71 -10.90
C LEU A 67 -23.59 -17.22 -10.81
N VAL A 68 -23.06 -16.74 -9.67
CA VAL A 68 -22.58 -15.37 -9.50
C VAL A 68 -21.39 -15.09 -10.41
N GLU A 69 -20.43 -16.02 -10.52
CA GLU A 69 -19.29 -15.88 -11.44
C GLU A 69 -19.75 -15.79 -12.90
N ARG A 70 -20.72 -16.64 -13.30
CA ARG A 70 -21.32 -16.61 -14.64
C ARG A 70 -22.13 -15.34 -14.89
N GLN A 71 -22.87 -14.86 -13.89
CA GLN A 71 -23.61 -13.60 -13.95
C GLN A 71 -22.65 -12.41 -14.11
N GLN A 72 -21.50 -12.42 -13.42
CA GLN A 72 -20.45 -11.40 -13.55
C GLN A 72 -19.90 -11.38 -14.97
N LYS A 73 -19.52 -12.55 -15.52
CA LYS A 73 -19.04 -12.69 -16.90
C LYS A 73 -20.05 -12.19 -17.93
N LEU A 74 -21.33 -12.51 -17.74
CA LEU A 74 -22.41 -12.03 -18.62
C LEU A 74 -22.65 -10.51 -18.47
N ARG A 75 -22.64 -9.97 -17.25
CA ARG A 75 -22.73 -8.52 -17.01
C ARG A 75 -21.56 -7.76 -17.64
N ASP A 76 -20.37 -8.33 -17.60
CA ASP A 76 -19.19 -7.74 -18.24
C ASP A 76 -19.30 -7.80 -19.76
N SER A 77 -19.93 -8.83 -20.33
CA SER A 77 -20.22 -8.91 -21.77
C SER A 77 -21.38 -8.01 -22.25
N MET A 78 -22.29 -7.61 -21.35
CA MET A 78 -23.50 -6.82 -21.68
C MET A 78 -23.36 -5.31 -21.41
N LYS A 79 -22.24 -4.84 -20.85
CA LYS A 79 -22.01 -3.40 -20.65
C LYS A 79 -21.65 -2.74 -21.99
N PRO A 80 -22.45 -1.77 -22.50
CA PRO A 80 -21.95 -0.86 -23.51
C PRO A 80 -20.77 -0.06 -22.95
N ASN A 81 -19.78 0.20 -23.80
CA ASN A 81 -18.49 0.85 -23.56
C ASN A 81 -18.50 2.06 -22.59
N GLN A 82 -18.60 1.79 -21.28
CA GLN A 82 -18.30 2.71 -20.18
C GLN A 82 -17.56 1.98 -19.05
N GLN A 83 -16.76 0.97 -19.39
CA GLN A 83 -15.61 0.63 -18.57
C GLN A 83 -14.51 1.62 -18.95
N SER A 84 -13.99 2.36 -17.98
CA SER A 84 -12.71 3.04 -18.08
C SER A 84 -11.65 1.99 -18.34
N THR A 85 -11.48 1.68 -19.62
CA THR A 85 -10.45 0.82 -20.15
C THR A 85 -9.13 1.22 -19.51
N PHE A 86 -8.45 0.26 -18.88
CA PHE A 86 -7.01 0.16 -19.08
C PHE A 86 -6.82 0.12 -20.59
N ASN A 87 -6.64 1.30 -21.18
CA ASN A 87 -6.52 1.42 -22.61
C ASN A 87 -5.15 0.81 -22.89
N ILE A 88 -5.09 -0.40 -23.44
CA ILE A 88 -3.82 -1.03 -23.82
C ILE A 88 -3.03 -0.08 -24.74
N ASN A 89 -3.75 0.66 -25.59
CA ASN A 89 -3.25 1.78 -26.39
C ASN A 89 -2.63 2.93 -25.56
N SER A 90 -3.04 3.14 -24.30
CA SER A 90 -2.43 4.12 -23.40
C SER A 90 -1.14 3.62 -22.78
N VAL A 91 -0.99 2.33 -22.49
CA VAL A 91 0.27 1.80 -21.92
C VAL A 91 1.37 1.85 -22.97
N GLU A 92 1.10 1.39 -24.19
CA GLU A 92 2.06 1.43 -25.31
C GLU A 92 2.51 2.86 -25.62
N LYS A 93 1.60 3.84 -25.53
CA LYS A 93 1.94 5.27 -25.66
C LYS A 93 3.04 5.68 -24.69
N TRP A 94 2.99 5.21 -23.45
CA TRP A 94 3.92 5.63 -22.39
C TRP A 94 5.22 4.81 -22.35
N GLN A 95 5.31 3.72 -23.11
CA GLN A 95 6.54 2.92 -23.27
C GLN A 95 7.53 3.52 -24.27
N ARG A 96 7.09 4.51 -25.05
CA ARG A 96 7.91 5.14 -26.08
C ARG A 96 9.10 5.91 -25.48
N THR A 97 10.15 6.03 -26.30
CA THR A 97 11.40 6.71 -25.97
C THR A 97 11.72 7.86 -26.92
N ASP A 98 10.69 8.39 -27.59
CA ASP A 98 10.79 9.48 -28.56
C ASP A 98 10.09 10.78 -28.09
N PHE A 99 9.89 10.93 -26.78
CA PHE A 99 9.42 12.16 -26.19
C PHE A 99 10.51 13.24 -26.20
N PRO A 100 10.16 14.54 -26.16
CA PRO A 100 11.15 15.62 -26.11
C PRO A 100 12.15 15.52 -24.95
N TRP A 101 11.76 14.88 -23.84
CA TRP A 101 12.61 14.67 -22.67
C TRP A 101 13.39 13.35 -22.67
N SER A 102 13.16 12.43 -23.63
CA SER A 102 13.70 11.07 -23.56
C SER A 102 15.23 11.03 -23.51
N LEU A 103 15.92 11.91 -24.23
CA LEU A 103 17.39 12.04 -24.17
C LEU A 103 17.87 12.46 -22.76
N ASN A 104 17.17 13.41 -22.14
CA ASN A 104 17.52 13.88 -20.80
C ASN A 104 17.19 12.82 -19.73
N VAL A 105 16.09 12.08 -19.91
CA VAL A 105 15.75 10.93 -19.05
C VAL A 105 16.87 9.90 -19.06
N ASP A 106 17.38 9.56 -20.25
CA ASP A 106 18.46 8.59 -20.38
C ASP A 106 19.77 9.07 -19.74
N LYS A 107 20.18 10.32 -20.02
CA LYS A 107 21.36 10.94 -19.41
C LYS A 107 21.27 11.01 -17.89
N VAL A 108 20.16 11.49 -17.34
CA VAL A 108 20.00 11.60 -15.88
C VAL A 108 20.00 10.22 -15.23
N ARG A 109 19.37 9.22 -15.86
CA ARG A 109 19.38 7.83 -15.38
C ARG A 109 20.79 7.27 -15.30
N THR A 110 21.60 7.42 -16.36
CA THR A 110 22.94 6.81 -16.44
C THR A 110 24.01 7.62 -15.72
N GLU A 111 24.01 8.95 -15.87
CA GLU A 111 25.09 9.82 -15.37
C GLU A 111 24.89 10.24 -13.92
N ILE A 112 23.65 10.47 -13.47
CA ILE A 112 23.36 10.93 -12.11
C ILE A 112 22.95 9.74 -11.23
N PHE A 113 21.88 9.04 -11.59
CA PHE A 113 21.38 7.94 -10.76
C PHE A 113 22.17 6.64 -10.90
N LYS A 114 23.08 6.54 -11.89
CA LYS A 114 23.93 5.36 -12.16
C LYS A 114 23.11 4.06 -12.32
N ILE A 115 21.97 4.16 -13.00
CA ILE A 115 21.06 3.03 -13.24
C ILE A 115 21.19 2.57 -14.70
N ASN A 116 21.41 1.28 -14.91
CA ASN A 116 21.60 0.70 -16.24
C ASN A 116 20.30 0.56 -17.04
N SER A 117 19.20 0.21 -16.37
CA SER A 117 17.92 -0.04 -17.02
C SER A 117 16.76 0.28 -16.09
N PHE A 118 15.62 0.70 -16.67
CA PHE A 118 14.38 0.86 -15.92
C PHE A 118 13.78 -0.50 -15.57
N ARG A 119 13.21 -0.59 -14.37
CA ARG A 119 12.33 -1.68 -13.96
C ARG A 119 10.93 -1.44 -14.53
N GLN A 120 10.09 -2.47 -14.45
CA GLN A 120 8.71 -2.43 -14.92
C GLN A 120 7.97 -1.19 -14.39
N TRP A 121 7.23 -0.52 -15.28
CA TRP A 121 6.44 0.68 -15.04
C TRP A 121 7.21 1.96 -14.70
N GLN A 122 8.53 1.91 -14.51
CA GLN A 122 9.28 3.12 -14.17
C GLN A 122 9.32 4.12 -15.32
N LEU A 123 9.68 3.68 -16.53
CA LEU A 123 9.75 4.56 -17.70
C LEU A 123 8.39 5.15 -18.03
N GLU A 124 7.35 4.31 -18.02
CA GLU A 124 5.98 4.72 -18.29
C GLU A 124 5.50 5.77 -17.28
N THR A 125 5.75 5.54 -15.99
CA THR A 125 5.41 6.51 -14.95
C THR A 125 6.17 7.81 -15.11
N ILE A 126 7.47 7.76 -15.42
CA ILE A 126 8.31 8.94 -15.69
C ILE A 126 7.74 9.74 -16.87
N ASN A 127 7.39 9.08 -17.97
CA ASN A 127 6.83 9.73 -19.16
C ASN A 127 5.47 10.39 -18.87
N VAL A 128 4.59 9.71 -18.13
CA VAL A 128 3.30 10.27 -17.68
C VAL A 128 3.51 11.51 -16.81
N THR A 129 4.44 11.40 -15.87
CA THR A 129 4.76 12.45 -14.90
C THR A 129 5.38 13.70 -15.56
N LEU A 130 6.28 13.50 -16.53
CA LEU A 130 6.86 14.58 -17.32
C LEU A 130 5.87 15.21 -18.31
N SER A 131 4.85 14.45 -18.72
CA SER A 131 3.74 14.95 -19.55
C SER A 131 2.69 15.74 -18.77
N GLY A 132 2.86 15.92 -17.46
CA GLY A 132 1.92 16.68 -16.62
C GLY A 132 0.58 15.99 -16.39
N HIS A 133 0.49 14.67 -16.55
CA HIS A 133 -0.73 13.91 -16.30
C HIS A 133 -0.73 13.35 -14.88
N ASP A 134 -1.92 13.21 -14.29
CA ASP A 134 -2.09 12.56 -12.99
C ASP A 134 -1.89 11.06 -13.11
N CYS A 135 -1.21 10.47 -12.13
CA CYS A 135 -0.84 9.06 -12.15
C CYS A 135 -0.92 8.45 -10.77
N ILE A 136 -1.25 7.16 -10.71
CA ILE A 136 -1.08 6.35 -9.52
C ILE A 136 -0.25 5.13 -9.88
N LEU A 137 0.83 4.91 -9.14
CA LEU A 137 1.74 3.79 -9.29
C LEU A 137 1.65 2.87 -8.08
N ILE A 138 1.20 1.64 -8.33
CA ILE A 138 1.20 0.55 -7.35
C ILE A 138 2.36 -0.38 -7.68
N MET A 139 3.40 -0.35 -6.86
CA MET A 139 4.57 -1.23 -7.00
C MET A 139 5.04 -1.71 -5.64
N PRO A 140 5.40 -3.00 -5.47
CA PRO A 140 5.85 -3.53 -4.18
C PRO A 140 7.01 -2.72 -3.61
N THR A 141 7.21 -2.80 -2.30
CA THR A 141 8.36 -2.15 -1.61
C THR A 141 9.67 -2.57 -2.27
N GLY A 142 10.64 -1.66 -2.35
CA GLY A 142 11.89 -1.94 -3.09
C GLY A 142 11.72 -2.06 -4.62
N GLY A 143 10.51 -1.92 -5.18
CA GLY A 143 10.26 -1.92 -6.62
C GLY A 143 10.86 -0.72 -7.36
N GLY A 144 11.29 0.31 -6.64
CA GLY A 144 11.93 1.51 -7.20
C GLY A 144 10.95 2.64 -7.52
N LYS A 145 9.89 2.81 -6.70
CA LYS A 145 8.91 3.89 -6.82
C LYS A 145 9.57 5.28 -6.79
N SER A 146 10.59 5.48 -5.94
CA SER A 146 11.20 6.79 -5.73
C SER A 146 11.82 7.39 -6.99
N LEU A 147 12.43 6.55 -7.83
CA LEU A 147 13.00 7.00 -9.11
C LEU A 147 11.95 7.66 -10.02
N CYS A 148 10.70 7.23 -9.94
CA CYS A 148 9.61 7.69 -10.80
C CYS A 148 9.24 9.16 -10.58
N TYR A 149 9.61 9.76 -9.44
CA TYR A 149 9.47 11.19 -9.20
C TYR A 149 10.79 11.92 -9.05
N GLN A 150 11.83 11.26 -8.54
CA GLN A 150 13.14 11.86 -8.34
C GLN A 150 13.80 12.25 -9.67
N LEU A 151 13.74 11.36 -10.66
CA LEU A 151 14.31 11.64 -11.98
C LEU A 151 13.57 12.79 -12.69
N PRO A 152 12.22 12.80 -12.75
CA PRO A 152 11.48 13.96 -13.28
C PRO A 152 11.77 15.28 -12.56
N ALA A 153 11.99 15.25 -11.24
CA ALA A 153 12.33 16.44 -10.47
C ALA A 153 13.68 17.04 -10.87
N VAL A 154 14.67 16.20 -11.17
CA VAL A 154 16.00 16.66 -11.63
C VAL A 154 15.90 17.33 -13.01
N ILE A 155 15.12 16.74 -13.92
CA ILE A 155 14.97 17.21 -15.31
C ILE A 155 14.15 18.50 -15.39
N SER A 156 13.10 18.60 -14.57
CA SER A 156 12.18 19.74 -14.65
C SER A 156 12.75 20.98 -13.97
N ASP A 157 12.29 22.14 -14.43
CA ASP A 157 12.40 23.37 -13.69
C ASP A 157 11.43 23.39 -12.50
N GLY A 158 11.79 24.15 -11.47
CA GLY A 158 11.00 24.24 -10.25
C GLY A 158 11.28 23.14 -9.22
N ILE A 159 10.34 22.97 -8.31
CA ILE A 159 10.42 22.15 -7.10
C ILE A 159 9.30 21.12 -7.14
N THR A 160 9.67 19.86 -6.94
CA THR A 160 8.73 18.77 -6.70
C THR A 160 8.45 18.67 -5.20
N ILE A 161 7.17 18.73 -4.82
CA ILE A 161 6.74 18.61 -3.42
C ILE A 161 6.35 17.16 -3.17
N VAL A 162 6.94 16.54 -2.16
CA VAL A 162 6.64 15.15 -1.77
C VAL A 162 5.99 15.15 -0.40
N VAL A 163 4.82 14.55 -0.29
CA VAL A 163 4.13 14.32 0.98
C VAL A 163 4.38 12.89 1.38
N SER A 164 5.00 12.67 2.54
CA SER A 164 5.28 11.32 3.02
C SER A 164 5.03 11.23 4.53
N PRO A 165 4.46 10.11 5.04
CA PRO A 165 4.13 9.96 6.45
C PRO A 165 5.34 9.56 7.31
N LEU A 166 6.40 9.02 6.71
CA LEU A 166 7.47 8.32 7.40
C LEU A 166 8.75 9.16 7.39
N ILE A 167 9.03 9.82 8.52
CA ILE A 167 10.18 10.74 8.64
C ILE A 167 11.51 10.01 8.42
N SER A 168 11.68 8.82 8.99
CA SER A 168 12.90 8.01 8.82
C SER A 168 13.17 7.69 7.35
N LEU A 169 12.14 7.27 6.61
CA LEU A 169 12.25 7.00 5.18
C LEU A 169 12.62 8.27 4.40
N VAL A 170 12.05 9.42 4.77
CA VAL A 170 12.38 10.71 4.17
C VAL A 170 13.84 11.09 4.39
N GLU A 171 14.38 10.86 5.59
CA GLU A 171 15.80 11.13 5.90
C GLU A 171 16.73 10.29 5.03
N ASP A 172 16.44 9.00 4.85
CA ASP A 172 17.18 8.13 3.94
C ASP A 172 17.13 8.63 2.49
N GLN A 173 15.94 9.05 2.01
CA GLN A 173 15.80 9.59 0.66
C GLN A 173 16.59 10.89 0.48
N VAL A 174 16.53 11.81 1.45
CA VAL A 174 17.26 13.09 1.40
C VAL A 174 18.76 12.84 1.42
N TYR A 175 19.24 11.93 2.26
CA TYR A 175 20.65 11.54 2.33
C TYR A 175 21.14 10.97 0.99
N ALA A 176 20.40 10.01 0.43
CA ALA A 176 20.74 9.41 -0.87
C ALA A 176 20.79 10.44 -2.01
N LEU A 177 19.83 11.37 -2.07
CA LEU A 177 19.79 12.42 -3.09
C LEU A 177 20.97 13.39 -2.95
N ARG A 178 21.33 13.78 -1.73
CA ARG A 178 22.47 14.67 -1.48
C ARG A 178 23.80 14.03 -1.87
N ASN A 179 23.96 12.72 -1.66
CA ASN A 179 25.14 11.98 -2.13
C ASN A 179 25.26 11.96 -3.66
N LEU A 180 24.14 12.15 -4.38
CA LEU A 180 24.12 12.34 -5.83
C LEU A 180 24.24 13.82 -6.26
N ASN A 181 24.56 14.73 -5.33
CA ASN A 181 24.58 16.18 -5.51
C ASN A 181 23.24 16.78 -5.96
N ILE A 182 22.12 16.15 -5.60
CA ILE A 182 20.77 16.67 -5.83
C ILE A 182 20.32 17.38 -4.54
N ASP A 183 20.03 18.68 -4.64
CA ASP A 183 19.52 19.44 -3.50
C ASP A 183 18.08 19.00 -3.19
N ALA A 184 17.98 18.21 -2.13
CA ALA A 184 16.75 17.74 -1.54
C ALA A 184 16.74 18.08 -0.05
N ARG A 185 15.55 18.44 0.45
CA ARG A 185 15.37 18.86 1.84
C ARG A 185 14.06 18.31 2.39
N SER A 186 13.99 18.16 3.70
CA SER A 186 12.78 17.81 4.42
C SER A 186 12.38 18.93 5.37
N LEU A 187 11.08 19.14 5.53
CA LEU A 187 10.54 20.06 6.51
C LEU A 187 9.43 19.38 7.31
N ASN A 188 9.75 19.07 8.56
CA ASN A 188 8.91 18.39 9.54
C ASN A 188 8.93 19.17 10.88
N THR A 189 8.55 18.51 11.97
CA THR A 189 8.56 19.10 13.33
C THR A 189 9.95 19.12 13.96
N SER A 190 10.83 18.18 13.61
CA SER A 190 12.20 18.07 14.12
C SER A 190 13.23 18.93 13.35
N THR A 191 12.81 19.58 12.26
CA THR A 191 13.73 20.38 11.42
C THR A 191 14.30 21.58 12.21
N PRO A 192 15.63 21.77 12.26
CA PRO A 192 16.27 22.92 12.92
C PRO A 192 15.81 24.28 12.37
N ARG A 193 15.70 25.30 13.23
CA ARG A 193 15.11 26.61 12.89
C ARG A 193 15.85 27.34 11.76
N ASP A 194 17.17 27.25 11.74
CA ASP A 194 18.06 27.77 10.69
C ASP A 194 17.74 27.12 9.33
N GLN A 195 17.60 25.79 9.30
CA GLN A 195 17.21 25.07 8.07
C GLN A 195 15.79 25.42 7.63
N GLN A 196 14.85 25.58 8.57
CA GLN A 196 13.49 26.04 8.25
C GLN A 196 13.52 27.43 7.60
N ALA A 197 14.28 28.37 8.16
CA ALA A 197 14.41 29.72 7.64
C ALA A 197 15.02 29.72 6.22
N GLU A 198 16.02 28.89 5.98
CA GLU A 198 16.64 28.74 4.66
C GLU A 198 15.64 28.19 3.63
N ILE A 199 14.92 27.11 3.96
CA ILE A 199 13.87 26.55 3.10
C ILE A 199 12.82 27.63 2.80
N MET A 200 12.34 28.36 3.82
CA MET A 200 11.34 29.41 3.62
C MET A 200 11.82 30.55 2.71
N ARG A 201 13.13 30.86 2.72
CA ARG A 201 13.76 31.84 1.82
C ARG A 201 13.86 31.31 0.39
N ILE A 202 14.19 30.04 0.21
CA ILE A 202 14.21 29.39 -1.12
C ILE A 202 12.81 29.43 -1.74
N LEU A 203 11.78 29.10 -0.95
CA LEU A 203 10.39 29.09 -1.42
C LEU A 203 9.81 30.49 -1.68
N ASP A 204 10.45 31.58 -1.23
CA ASP A 204 9.99 32.95 -1.53
C ASP A 204 10.30 33.41 -2.95
N GLY A 205 11.15 32.68 -3.70
CA GLY A 205 11.44 32.97 -5.10
C GLY A 205 12.19 34.29 -5.36
N ARG A 206 12.63 35.02 -4.33
CA ARG A 206 13.31 36.32 -4.45
C ARG A 206 14.79 36.24 -4.83
N ASN A 207 15.42 35.07 -4.74
CA ASN A 207 16.75 34.85 -5.30
C ASN A 207 16.60 34.29 -6.72
N THR A 208 16.98 35.14 -7.68
CA THR A 208 16.88 34.95 -9.14
C THR A 208 17.98 34.07 -9.74
N THR A 209 18.81 33.44 -8.92
CA THR A 209 19.59 32.28 -9.35
C THR A 209 18.70 31.05 -9.19
N ALA A 210 18.51 30.29 -10.27
CA ALA A 210 17.68 29.08 -10.30
C ALA A 210 17.82 28.30 -8.98
N SER A 211 16.78 28.26 -8.13
CA SER A 211 17.00 27.64 -6.82
C SER A 211 17.35 26.18 -7.04
N THR A 212 18.47 25.77 -6.47
CA THR A 212 19.05 24.45 -6.62
C THR A 212 18.12 23.36 -6.11
N LEU A 213 17.26 23.69 -5.15
CA LEU A 213 16.30 22.77 -4.55
C LEU A 213 15.40 22.14 -5.62
N LYS A 214 15.52 20.83 -5.80
CA LYS A 214 14.69 20.04 -6.73
C LYS A 214 13.53 19.35 -6.03
N ILE A 215 13.72 18.92 -4.78
CA ILE A 215 12.75 18.11 -4.04
C ILE A 215 12.60 18.62 -2.61
N LEU A 216 11.36 18.90 -2.20
CA LEU A 216 11.03 19.22 -0.81
C LEU A 216 10.05 18.18 -0.26
N TYR A 217 10.49 17.45 0.77
CA TYR A 217 9.66 16.52 1.52
C TYR A 217 8.92 17.26 2.64
N LEU A 218 7.62 17.02 2.76
CA LEU A 218 6.73 17.57 3.78
C LEU A 218 5.95 16.44 4.43
N THR A 219 5.65 16.60 5.72
CA THR A 219 4.68 15.72 6.38
C THR A 219 3.25 16.18 6.08
N PRO A 220 2.25 15.28 6.13
CA PRO A 220 0.84 15.62 5.91
C PRO A 220 0.36 16.73 6.86
N GLU A 221 0.77 16.66 8.13
CA GLU A 221 0.40 17.64 9.17
C GLU A 221 0.97 19.02 8.83
N LYS A 222 2.18 19.09 8.28
CA LYS A 222 2.81 20.36 7.89
C LYS A 222 2.01 21.04 6.79
N ILE A 223 1.54 20.28 5.80
CA ILE A 223 0.71 20.79 4.71
C ILE A 223 -0.67 21.21 5.24
N ALA A 224 -1.32 20.38 6.06
CA ALA A 224 -2.67 20.63 6.55
C ALA A 224 -2.74 21.83 7.51
N LYS A 225 -1.73 22.01 8.37
CA LYS A 225 -1.79 22.96 9.49
C LYS A 225 -1.00 24.26 9.25
N SER A 226 -0.02 24.27 8.34
CA SER A 226 0.83 25.45 8.12
C SER A 226 0.31 26.36 7.00
N LYS A 227 -0.39 27.43 7.38
CA LYS A 227 -0.80 28.51 6.45
C LYS A 227 0.39 29.14 5.71
N ILE A 228 1.54 29.23 6.38
CA ILE A 228 2.76 29.79 5.80
C ILE A 228 3.23 28.92 4.63
N ILE A 229 3.27 27.59 4.80
CA ILE A 229 3.66 26.67 3.72
C ILE A 229 2.69 26.78 2.55
N MET A 230 1.38 26.79 2.79
CA MET A 230 0.41 26.95 1.71
C MET A 230 0.60 28.27 0.95
N ALA A 231 0.90 29.38 1.64
CA ALA A 231 1.21 30.65 0.99
C ALA A 231 2.51 30.61 0.16
N LYS A 232 3.52 29.84 0.58
CA LYS A 232 4.75 29.62 -0.20
C LYS A 232 4.48 28.76 -1.44
N LEU A 233 3.70 27.68 -1.30
CA LEU A 233 3.30 26.84 -2.43
C LEU A 233 2.50 27.64 -3.46
N GLN A 234 1.63 28.55 -3.00
CA GLN A 234 0.91 29.49 -3.86
C GLN A 234 1.86 30.39 -4.67
N LYS A 235 2.88 30.98 -4.04
CA LYS A 235 3.90 31.77 -4.74
C LYS A 235 4.69 30.95 -5.76
N LEU A 236 5.07 29.72 -5.41
CA LEU A 236 5.76 28.82 -6.34
C LEU A 236 4.86 28.47 -7.52
N TYR A 237 3.57 28.25 -7.29
CA TYR A 237 2.60 28.00 -8.35
C TYR A 237 2.46 29.20 -9.30
N GLU A 238 2.30 30.41 -8.76
CA GLU A 238 2.20 31.66 -9.53
C GLU A 238 3.45 31.95 -10.38
N THR A 239 4.61 31.45 -9.95
CA THR A 239 5.89 31.58 -10.67
C THR A 239 6.22 30.37 -11.55
N ASN A 240 5.28 29.43 -11.74
CA ASN A 240 5.47 28.17 -12.49
C ASN A 240 6.61 27.29 -11.96
N ARG A 241 6.94 27.41 -10.67
CA ARG A 241 7.99 26.65 -9.98
C ARG A 241 7.46 25.52 -9.13
N PHE A 242 6.14 25.40 -8.94
CA PHE A 242 5.53 24.21 -8.36
C PHE A 242 5.00 23.34 -9.50
N THR A 243 5.73 22.29 -9.87
CA THR A 243 5.42 21.50 -11.07
C THR A 243 4.67 20.21 -10.77
N ARG A 244 4.94 19.59 -9.62
CA ARG A 244 4.35 18.30 -9.21
C ARG A 244 4.18 18.13 -7.73
N LEU A 245 3.09 17.46 -7.38
CA LEU A 245 2.83 16.92 -6.06
C LEU A 245 2.97 15.39 -6.10
N ILE A 246 3.82 14.86 -5.24
CA ILE A 246 3.97 13.43 -5.01
C ILE A 246 3.30 13.10 -3.69
N VAL A 247 2.44 12.09 -3.70
CA VAL A 247 1.75 11.60 -2.51
C VAL A 247 2.26 10.19 -2.25
N ASP A 248 3.24 10.08 -1.37
CA ASP A 248 3.79 8.82 -0.91
C ASP A 248 2.82 8.15 0.07
N GLU A 249 2.78 6.82 0.06
CA GLU A 249 1.72 6.03 0.72
C GLU A 249 0.31 6.58 0.50
N VAL A 250 -0.06 6.80 -0.77
CA VAL A 250 -1.33 7.43 -1.17
C VAL A 250 -2.57 6.69 -0.63
N HIS A 251 -2.45 5.42 -0.26
CA HIS A 251 -3.55 4.68 0.38
C HIS A 251 -3.99 5.30 1.72
N CYS A 252 -3.11 6.03 2.43
CA CYS A 252 -3.42 6.71 3.69
C CYS A 252 -4.55 7.75 3.57
N VAL A 253 -4.85 8.20 2.36
CA VAL A 253 -5.95 9.14 2.07
C VAL A 253 -7.32 8.48 2.32
N SER A 254 -7.43 7.16 2.09
CA SER A 254 -8.69 6.41 2.18
C SER A 254 -8.88 5.82 3.57
N GLN A 255 -10.11 5.91 4.10
CA GLN A 255 -10.48 5.24 5.36
C GLN A 255 -10.55 3.71 5.23
N TYR A 256 -10.63 3.20 4.00
CA TYR A 256 -10.56 1.77 3.71
C TYR A 256 -9.10 1.27 3.58
N GLY A 257 -8.11 2.16 3.72
CA GLY A 257 -6.70 1.82 3.77
C GLY A 257 -6.31 1.31 5.17
N HIS A 258 -5.31 0.43 5.22
CA HIS A 258 -4.81 -0.16 6.45
C HIS A 258 -4.04 0.83 7.36
N ASP A 259 -3.58 1.96 6.81
CA ASP A 259 -2.91 3.05 7.55
C ASP A 259 -3.60 4.40 7.26
N PHE A 260 -4.90 4.51 7.51
CA PHE A 260 -5.64 5.77 7.28
C PHE A 260 -5.06 6.92 8.13
N ARG A 261 -4.77 8.05 7.49
CA ARG A 261 -4.26 9.27 8.16
C ARG A 261 -5.13 10.48 7.84
N PRO A 262 -5.85 11.07 8.82
CA PRO A 262 -6.77 12.19 8.59
C PRO A 262 -6.15 13.38 7.87
N ASP A 263 -4.90 13.74 8.18
CA ASP A 263 -4.21 14.89 7.58
C ASP A 263 -4.01 14.73 6.05
N TYR A 264 -3.97 13.50 5.51
CA TYR A 264 -3.93 13.27 4.06
C TYR A 264 -5.21 13.72 3.34
N LYS A 265 -6.37 13.74 4.01
CA LYS A 265 -7.63 14.22 3.39
C LYS A 265 -7.54 15.70 2.99
N TYR A 266 -6.66 16.48 3.64
CA TYR A 266 -6.44 17.88 3.26
C TYR A 266 -5.88 18.02 1.84
N LEU A 267 -5.21 16.99 1.30
CA LEU A 267 -4.70 17.01 -0.07
C LEU A 267 -5.82 17.12 -1.13
N SER A 268 -7.08 16.86 -0.77
CA SER A 268 -8.24 17.06 -1.65
C SER A 268 -8.38 18.49 -2.20
N ILE A 269 -7.80 19.50 -1.53
CA ILE A 269 -7.85 20.89 -2.01
C ILE A 269 -6.83 21.18 -3.12
N PHE A 270 -5.80 20.34 -3.28
CA PHE A 270 -4.66 20.66 -4.14
C PHE A 270 -5.06 20.80 -5.61
N LYS A 271 -5.89 19.90 -6.14
CA LYS A 271 -6.37 20.04 -7.52
C LYS A 271 -7.24 21.26 -7.75
N ARG A 272 -7.96 21.72 -6.72
CA ARG A 272 -8.75 22.95 -6.80
C ARG A 272 -7.87 24.19 -6.78
N GLN A 273 -6.83 24.21 -5.95
CA GLN A 273 -5.95 25.37 -5.78
C GLN A 273 -4.84 25.44 -6.85
N PHE A 274 -4.34 24.29 -7.27
CA PHE A 274 -3.21 24.12 -8.19
C PHE A 274 -3.60 23.19 -9.35
N PRO A 275 -4.58 23.57 -10.19
CA PRO A 275 -5.13 22.68 -11.23
C PRO A 275 -4.08 22.18 -12.24
N ASN A 276 -3.06 22.98 -12.53
CA ASN A 276 -2.00 22.64 -13.48
C ASN A 276 -0.88 21.78 -12.87
N VAL A 277 -0.90 21.54 -11.55
CA VAL A 277 0.08 20.68 -10.88
C VAL A 277 -0.36 19.23 -11.02
N SER A 278 0.51 18.40 -11.60
CA SER A 278 0.26 16.96 -11.71
C SER A 278 0.48 16.26 -10.37
N ILE A 279 -0.37 15.28 -10.09
CA ILE A 279 -0.31 14.45 -8.88
C ILE A 279 0.17 13.05 -9.25
N LEU A 280 1.23 12.59 -8.59
CA LEU A 280 1.66 11.19 -8.62
C LEU A 280 1.42 10.55 -7.25
N GLY A 281 0.45 9.65 -7.18
CA GLY A 281 0.23 8.80 -6.00
C GLY A 281 1.09 7.54 -6.06
N LEU A 282 1.76 7.21 -4.95
CA LEU A 282 2.64 6.05 -4.85
C LEU A 282 2.17 5.14 -3.72
N THR A 283 2.15 3.83 -3.94
CA THR A 283 1.99 2.88 -2.82
C THR A 283 2.49 1.48 -3.16
N ALA A 284 2.79 0.68 -2.13
CA ALA A 284 3.07 -0.73 -2.26
C ALA A 284 1.83 -1.59 -2.51
N THR A 285 0.74 -1.29 -1.83
CA THR A 285 -0.47 -2.12 -1.79
C THR A 285 -1.70 -1.24 -1.80
N ALA A 286 -2.66 -1.57 -2.66
CA ALA A 286 -3.98 -0.97 -2.62
C ALA A 286 -5.00 -1.89 -3.31
N THR A 287 -6.17 -2.02 -2.68
CA THR A 287 -7.33 -2.67 -3.28
C THR A 287 -7.99 -1.73 -4.28
N THR A 288 -8.79 -2.27 -5.20
CA THR A 288 -9.56 -1.45 -6.15
C THR A 288 -10.49 -0.46 -5.44
N LYS A 289 -11.05 -0.85 -4.28
CA LYS A 289 -11.90 0.01 -3.43
C LYS A 289 -11.11 1.22 -2.91
N VAL A 290 -9.95 0.99 -2.30
CA VAL A 290 -9.04 2.05 -1.83
C VAL A 290 -8.66 2.97 -2.99
N MET A 291 -8.36 2.41 -4.16
CA MET A 291 -7.96 3.20 -5.32
C MET A 291 -9.05 4.13 -5.85
N ASN A 292 -10.29 3.65 -5.88
CA ASN A 292 -11.42 4.48 -6.31
C ASN A 292 -11.67 5.63 -5.33
N ASP A 293 -11.55 5.36 -4.03
CA ASP A 293 -11.69 6.39 -2.98
C ASP A 293 -10.57 7.44 -3.06
N VAL A 294 -9.32 7.01 -3.24
CA VAL A 294 -8.16 7.90 -3.47
C VAL A 294 -8.42 8.85 -4.65
N ARG A 295 -8.90 8.34 -5.79
CA ARG A 295 -9.22 9.16 -6.97
C ARG A 295 -10.28 10.22 -6.69
N GLN A 296 -11.31 9.85 -5.92
CA GLN A 296 -12.41 10.74 -5.56
C GLN A 296 -11.98 11.83 -4.57
N ILE A 297 -11.15 11.47 -3.58
CA ILE A 297 -10.66 12.40 -2.56
C ILE A 297 -9.66 13.39 -3.18
N LEU A 298 -8.67 12.89 -3.94
CA LEU A 298 -7.66 13.74 -4.58
C LEU A 298 -8.17 14.48 -5.83
N LYS A 299 -9.42 14.23 -6.26
CA LYS A 299 -10.06 14.85 -7.44
C LYS A 299 -9.30 14.60 -8.75
N ILE A 300 -8.88 13.34 -8.94
CA ILE A 300 -8.13 12.87 -10.13
C ILE A 300 -8.86 11.69 -10.82
N PRO A 301 -10.11 11.86 -11.28
CA PRO A 301 -10.94 10.76 -11.79
C PRO A 301 -10.37 10.07 -13.03
N HIS A 302 -9.56 10.78 -13.82
CA HIS A 302 -8.95 10.30 -15.07
C HIS A 302 -7.45 9.99 -14.93
N CYS A 303 -6.95 9.78 -13.69
CA CYS A 303 -5.54 9.45 -13.51
C CYS A 303 -5.16 8.13 -14.20
N ILE A 304 -3.97 8.09 -14.74
CA ILE A 304 -3.38 6.86 -15.26
C ILE A 304 -3.02 5.95 -14.09
N LEU A 305 -3.26 4.64 -14.21
CA LEU A 305 -2.95 3.67 -13.15
C LEU A 305 -1.97 2.63 -13.70
N PHE A 306 -0.82 2.52 -13.06
CA PHE A 306 0.13 1.43 -13.28
C PHE A 306 0.16 0.52 -12.06
N ARG A 307 0.05 -0.79 -12.29
CA ARG A 307 0.07 -1.80 -11.23
C ARG A 307 1.09 -2.88 -11.58
N ALA A 308 2.16 -2.97 -10.81
CA ALA A 308 3.08 -4.10 -10.89
C ALA A 308 2.46 -5.34 -10.23
N PRO A 309 2.83 -6.54 -10.70
CA PRO A 309 2.50 -7.76 -9.98
C PRO A 309 3.16 -7.74 -8.59
N PHE A 310 2.47 -8.32 -7.60
CA PHE A 310 2.97 -8.42 -6.23
C PHE A 310 4.00 -9.54 -6.06
N ASN A 311 4.09 -10.45 -7.03
CA ASN A 311 4.95 -11.62 -6.93
C ASN A 311 6.43 -11.22 -6.90
N ARG A 312 7.13 -11.66 -5.85
CA ARG A 312 8.58 -11.53 -5.72
C ARG A 312 9.21 -12.89 -5.91
N LYS A 313 9.76 -13.12 -7.11
CA LYS A 313 10.41 -14.39 -7.49
C LYS A 313 11.61 -14.75 -6.60
N ASN A 314 12.15 -13.78 -5.85
CA ASN A 314 13.26 -13.96 -4.93
C ASN A 314 12.83 -14.26 -3.48
N LEU A 315 11.52 -14.39 -3.20
CA LEU A 315 11.01 -14.79 -1.89
C LEU A 315 10.54 -16.25 -1.94
N PHE A 316 10.99 -17.03 -0.97
CA PHE A 316 10.50 -18.37 -0.71
C PHE A 316 9.49 -18.30 0.44
N TYR A 317 8.29 -18.83 0.23
CA TYR A 317 7.23 -18.88 1.23
C TYR A 317 7.13 -20.30 1.79
N GLU A 318 7.17 -20.42 3.11
CA GLU A 318 7.10 -21.68 3.83
C GLU A 318 6.18 -21.49 5.04
N VAL A 319 5.30 -22.46 5.27
CA VAL A 319 4.44 -22.50 6.46
C VAL A 319 4.89 -23.71 7.28
N LEU A 320 5.32 -23.47 8.51
CA LEU A 320 5.74 -24.49 9.45
C LEU A 320 4.71 -24.59 10.57
N HIS A 321 4.48 -25.81 11.05
CA HIS A 321 3.62 -26.04 12.19
C HIS A 321 4.29 -25.48 13.45
N LYS A 322 3.58 -24.64 14.21
CA LYS A 322 4.08 -24.13 15.49
C LYS A 322 3.68 -25.12 16.58
N SER A 323 4.65 -25.71 17.26
CA SER A 323 4.39 -26.60 18.41
C SER A 323 3.62 -25.88 19.52
N ASP A 324 2.63 -26.55 20.12
CA ASP A 324 1.85 -26.01 21.25
C ASP A 324 2.70 -25.80 22.51
N VAL A 325 3.85 -26.48 22.57
CA VAL A 325 4.86 -26.28 23.61
C VAL A 325 5.80 -25.14 23.17
N GLY A 326 5.66 -23.96 23.77
CA GLY A 326 6.39 -22.76 23.36
C GLY A 326 7.93 -22.85 23.39
N LYS A 327 8.52 -23.82 24.10
CA LYS A 327 9.97 -24.08 24.11
C LYS A 327 10.49 -24.72 22.82
N ASP A 328 9.67 -25.52 22.15
CA ASP A 328 10.08 -26.24 20.94
C ASP A 328 10.13 -25.29 19.73
N ALA A 329 9.13 -24.41 19.58
CA ALA A 329 9.11 -23.38 18.54
C ALA A 329 10.31 -22.41 18.61
N PHE A 330 10.78 -22.06 19.82
CA PHE A 330 11.98 -21.24 19.98
C PHE A 330 13.25 -22.00 19.59
N THR A 331 13.35 -23.28 19.97
CA THR A 331 14.49 -24.14 19.62
C THR A 331 14.60 -24.29 18.10
N GLU A 332 13.46 -24.47 17.42
CA GLU A 332 13.41 -24.49 15.95
C GLU A 332 13.84 -23.17 15.31
N LEU A 333 13.43 -22.03 15.89
CA LEU A 333 13.87 -20.70 15.43
C LEU A 333 15.40 -20.55 15.56
N VAL A 334 15.97 -20.88 16.71
CA VAL A 334 17.43 -20.83 16.93
C VAL A 334 18.15 -21.74 15.94
N HIS A 335 17.67 -22.98 15.79
CA HIS A 335 18.23 -23.94 14.84
C HIS A 335 18.19 -23.41 13.41
N CYS A 336 17.06 -22.81 13.00
CA CYS A 336 16.89 -22.21 11.69
C CYS A 336 17.89 -21.06 11.46
N ILE A 337 18.07 -20.17 12.45
CA ILE A 337 19.03 -19.06 12.38
C ILE A 337 20.47 -19.59 12.30
N GLN A 338 20.85 -20.53 13.16
CA GLN A 338 22.23 -21.03 13.27
C GLN A 338 22.65 -21.93 12.10
N HIS A 339 21.72 -22.66 11.47
CA HIS A 339 22.07 -23.61 10.41
C HIS A 339 21.66 -23.16 9.01
N ARG A 340 20.44 -22.63 8.83
CA ARG A 340 19.94 -22.23 7.51
C ARG A 340 20.35 -20.82 7.15
N PHE A 341 20.42 -19.93 8.14
CA PHE A 341 20.65 -18.50 7.95
C PHE A 341 21.87 -17.97 8.71
N ASP A 342 22.89 -18.82 8.92
CA ASP A 342 24.09 -18.44 9.68
C ASP A 342 24.72 -17.15 9.13
N LYS A 343 24.96 -16.19 10.03
CA LYS A 343 25.53 -14.86 9.73
C LYS A 343 24.75 -14.04 8.68
N GLN A 344 23.49 -14.37 8.42
CA GLN A 344 22.61 -13.57 7.58
C GLN A 344 21.70 -12.67 8.42
N SER A 345 21.14 -11.64 7.80
CA SER A 345 20.17 -10.75 8.46
C SER A 345 18.75 -11.27 8.29
N GLY A 346 17.95 -11.16 9.35
CA GLY A 346 16.54 -11.55 9.37
C GLY A 346 15.69 -10.64 10.25
N ILE A 347 14.37 -10.78 10.15
CA ILE A 347 13.40 -10.08 10.99
C ILE A 347 12.44 -11.13 11.55
N VAL A 348 12.22 -11.12 12.86
CA VAL A 348 11.20 -11.92 13.54
C VAL A 348 10.07 -10.98 13.95
N TYR A 349 8.87 -11.23 13.42
CA TYR A 349 7.67 -10.49 13.82
C TYR A 349 6.99 -11.21 14.98
N CYS A 350 6.78 -10.49 16.09
CA CYS A 350 6.07 -10.97 17.25
C CYS A 350 4.71 -10.26 17.39
N LEU A 351 3.75 -10.91 18.06
CA LEU A 351 2.41 -10.35 18.25
C LEU A 351 2.42 -9.19 19.26
N SER A 352 3.12 -9.35 20.38
CA SER A 352 3.22 -8.33 21.43
C SER A 352 4.66 -7.83 21.63
N GLN A 353 4.80 -6.66 22.27
CA GLN A 353 6.11 -6.12 22.66
C GLN A 353 6.82 -7.06 23.64
N LYS A 354 6.07 -7.65 24.57
CA LYS A 354 6.61 -8.61 25.53
C LYS A 354 7.18 -9.84 24.82
N ASP A 355 6.47 -10.40 23.85
CA ASP A 355 6.97 -11.54 23.07
C ASP A 355 8.27 -11.18 22.31
N ALA A 356 8.37 -9.95 21.81
CA ALA A 356 9.58 -9.48 21.15
C ALA A 356 10.77 -9.34 22.13
N GLU A 357 10.52 -8.84 23.35
CA GLU A 357 11.53 -8.76 24.42
C GLU A 357 11.99 -10.16 24.86
N ASP A 358 11.06 -11.08 25.08
CA ASP A 358 11.34 -12.45 25.49
C ASP A 358 12.15 -13.19 24.42
N VAL A 359 11.75 -13.12 23.14
CA VAL A 359 12.50 -13.72 22.02
C VAL A 359 13.89 -13.10 21.88
N CYS A 360 14.01 -11.78 22.02
CA CYS A 360 15.31 -11.10 21.95
C CYS A 360 16.25 -11.57 23.07
N PHE A 361 15.75 -11.63 24.30
CA PHE A 361 16.52 -12.08 25.45
C PHE A 361 17.02 -13.52 25.28
N GLU A 362 16.16 -14.43 24.86
CA GLU A 362 16.54 -15.83 24.64
C GLU A 362 17.54 -15.98 23.47
N LEU A 363 17.39 -15.21 22.39
CA LEU A 363 18.36 -15.22 21.27
C LEU A 363 19.74 -14.67 21.67
N GLN A 364 19.82 -13.74 22.62
CA GLN A 364 21.10 -13.19 23.10
C GLN A 364 21.86 -14.15 24.03
N ARG A 365 21.15 -15.09 24.68
CA ARG A 365 21.75 -16.06 25.60
C ARG A 365 22.40 -17.26 24.90
N ASN A 366 22.01 -17.53 23.66
CA ASN A 366 22.49 -18.62 22.81
C ASN A 366 23.46 -18.08 21.76
#